data_AF-A0A6L7NN95-F1
#
_entry.id   AF-A0A6L7NN95-F1
#
_cell.length_a   1.000
_cell.length_b   1.000
_cell.length_c   1.000
_cell.angle_alpha   90.00
_cell.angle_beta   90.00
_cell.angle_gamma   90.00
#
_symmetry.space_group_name_H-M   'P 1'
#
loop_
_entity.id
_entity.type
_entity.pdbx_description
1 polymer ?
#
loop_
_entity_poly.entity_id
_entity_poly.type
_entity_poly.pdbx_seq_one_letter_code
_entity_poly.pdbx_strand_id
1 'polypeptide(L)' 'MDTHSRSLIKTATWRVTATFTTFVIAWALTGSLTMGLGIAGIEFWAKIVLYYLHERIWNSTRWGTK' A
#
# COMPACT_ATOMS: atom_id res chain seq x y z
N MET A 1 16.88 -5.20 21.53
CA MET A 1 16.31 -3.85 21.43
C MET A 1 16.19 -3.53 19.96
N ASP A 2 15.00 -3.69 19.36
CA ASP A 2 14.77 -3.17 18.01
C ASP A 2 14.80 -1.65 18.11
N THR A 3 15.97 -1.07 17.83
CA THR A 3 16.13 0.38 17.76
C THR A 3 15.10 0.91 16.77
N HIS A 4 14.30 1.89 17.15
CA HIS A 4 13.24 2.48 16.31
C HIS A 4 13.71 2.76 14.86
N SER A 5 14.99 3.09 14.67
CA SER A 5 15.65 3.26 13.38
C SER A 5 15.60 2.02 12.46
N ARG A 6 15.73 0.81 13.00
CA ARG A 6 15.70 -0.44 12.20
C ARG A 6 14.30 -0.73 11.66
N SER A 7 13.26 -0.42 12.44
CA SER A 7 11.87 -0.53 12.01
C SER A 7 11.50 0.51 10.93
N LEU A 8 12.02 1.74 11.07
CA LEU A 8 11.85 2.80 10.07
C LEU A 8 12.50 2.42 8.73
N ILE A 9 13.75 1.94 8.75
CA ILE A 9 14.45 1.49 7.53
C ILE A 9 13.69 0.34 6.89
N LYS A 10 13.26 -0.67 7.67
CA LYS A 10 12.50 -1.81 7.16
C LYS A 10 11.18 -1.36 6.51
N THR A 11 10.48 -0.42 7.12
CA THR A 11 9.23 0.14 6.58
C THR A 11 9.47 0.94 5.31
N ALA A 12 10.54 1.74 5.25
CA ALA A 12 10.92 2.49 4.07
C ALA A 12 11.30 1.56 2.91
N THR A 13 12.14 0.55 3.14
CA THR A 13 12.50 -0.47 2.14
C THR A 13 11.25 -1.17 1.62
N TRP A 14 10.35 -1.59 2.52
CA TRP A 14 9.11 -2.26 2.11
C TRP A 14 8.22 -1.35 1.26
N ARG A 15 8.07 -0.06 1.63
CA ARG A 15 7.27 0.90 0.85
C ARG A 15 7.87 1.16 -0.52
N VAL A 16 9.19 1.29 -0.65
CA VAL A 16 9.86 1.47 -1.95
C VAL A 16 9.66 0.23 -2.83
N THR A 17 9.88 -0.98 -2.28
CA THR A 17 9.67 -2.22 -3.04
C THR A 17 8.22 -2.37 -3.48
N ALA A 18 7.25 -2.04 -2.63
CA ALA A 18 5.83 -2.13 -2.96
C ALA A 18 5.44 -1.19 -4.11
N THR A 19 5.78 0.09 -4.01
CA THR A 19 5.48 1.07 -5.06
C THR A 19 6.20 0.73 -6.37
N PHE A 20 7.46 0.28 -6.28
CA PHE A 20 8.22 -0.13 -7.46
C PHE A 20 7.59 -1.33 -8.15
N THR A 21 7.12 -2.33 -7.38
CA THR A 21 6.47 -3.52 -7.94
C THR A 21 5.20 -3.14 -8.69
N THR A 22 4.33 -2.29 -8.12
CA THR A 22 3.12 -1.83 -8.82
C THR A 22 3.46 -1.05 -10.07
N PHE A 23 4.44 -0.16 -10.01
CA PHE A 23 4.89 0.59 -11.18
C PHE A 23 5.39 -0.35 -12.29
N VAL A 24 6.20 -1.35 -11.97
CA VAL A 24 6.70 -2.34 -12.94
C VAL A 24 5.57 -3.16 -13.53
N ILE A 25 4.61 -3.64 -12.73
CA ILE A 25 3.45 -4.39 -13.22
C ILE A 25 2.62 -3.50 -14.16
N ALA A 26 2.31 -2.27 -13.74
CA ALA A 26 1.53 -1.34 -14.52
C ALA A 26 2.23 -1.00 -15.84
N TRP A 27 3.54 -0.74 -15.80
CA TRP A 27 4.35 -0.48 -16.98
C TRP A 27 4.44 -1.70 -17.91
N ALA A 28 4.62 -2.90 -17.37
CA ALA A 28 4.65 -4.14 -18.15
C ALA A 28 3.32 -4.40 -18.87
N LEU A 29 2.19 -4.03 -18.26
CA LEU A 29 0.85 -4.21 -18.85
C LEU A 29 0.48 -3.12 -19.86
N THR A 30 0.89 -1.87 -19.64
CA THR A 30 0.50 -0.74 -20.52
C THR A 30 1.59 -0.32 -21.53
N GLY A 31 2.84 -0.72 -21.33
CA GLY A 31 4.00 -0.27 -22.11
C GLY A 31 4.35 1.22 -21.94
N SER A 32 3.58 1.97 -21.15
CA SER A 32 3.71 3.43 -21.00
C SER A 32 4.10 3.83 -19.58
N LEU A 33 5.17 4.62 -19.48
CA LEU A 33 5.70 5.11 -18.21
C LEU A 33 4.70 6.04 -17.49
N THR A 34 3.98 6.87 -18.25
CA THR A 34 3.02 7.84 -17.70
C THR A 34 1.80 7.12 -17.10
N MET A 35 1.32 6.06 -17.74
CA MET A 35 0.25 5.23 -17.18
C MET A 35 0.72 4.47 -15.94
N GLY A 36 1.94 3.92 -15.95
CA GLY A 36 2.52 3.23 -14.79
C GLY A 36 2.60 4.13 -13.55
N LEU A 37 3.05 5.38 -13.71
CA LEU A 37 3.08 6.37 -12.63
C LEU A 37 1.67 6.76 -12.16
N GLY A 38 0.72 6.94 -13.08
CA GLY A 38 -0.67 7.23 -12.74
C GLY A 38 -1.30 6.11 -11.90
N ILE A 39 -1.09 4.86 -12.30
CA ILE A 39 -1.60 3.68 -11.59
C ILE A 39 -0.95 3.56 -10.21
N ALA A 40 0.37 3.71 -10.09
CA ALA A 40 1.05 3.66 -8.79
C ALA A 40 0.55 4.77 -7.83
N GLY A 41 0.30 5.97 -8.36
CA GLY A 41 -0.27 7.08 -7.59
C GLY A 41 -1.70 6.80 -7.12
N ILE A 42 -2.56 6.27 -8.01
CA ILE A 42 -3.93 5.89 -7.64
C ILE A 42 -3.92 4.75 -6.62
N GLU A 43 -3.06 3.75 -6.78
CA GLU A 43 -2.94 2.60 -5.87
C GLU A 43 -2.57 3.03 -4.46
N PHE A 44 -1.68 4.01 -4.32
CA PHE A 44 -1.33 4.60 -3.02
C PHE A 44 -2.55 5.18 -2.30
N TRP A 45 -3.34 6.01 -2.98
CA TRP A 45 -4.55 6.59 -2.40
C TRP A 45 -5.65 5.55 -2.18
N ALA A 46 -5.81 4.62 -3.12
CA ALA A 46 -6.77 3.53 -3.02
C ALA A 46 -6.53 2.67 -1.78
N LYS A 47 -5.27 2.38 -1.44
CA LYS A 47 -4.92 1.66 -0.20
C LYS A 47 -5.30 2.41 1.06
N ILE A 48 -5.17 3.73 1.09
CA ILE A 48 -5.58 4.55 2.25
C ILE A 48 -7.10 4.47 2.42
N VAL A 49 -7.85 4.67 1.33
CA VAL A 49 -9.32 4.61 1.34
C VAL A 49 -9.79 3.20 1.71
N LEU A 50 -9.21 2.17 1.10
CA LEU A 50 -9.53 0.76 1.40
C LEU A 50 -9.23 0.42 2.85
N TYR A 51 -8.09 0.85 3.40
CA TYR A 51 -7.75 0.62 4.80
C TYR A 51 -8.77 1.28 5.74
N TYR A 52 -9.12 2.54 5.48
CA TYR A 52 -10.15 3.24 6.26
C TYR A 52 -11.50 2.53 6.19
N LEU A 53 -11.95 2.13 5.00
CA LEU A 53 -13.19 1.39 4.82
C LEU A 53 -13.12 0.02 5.50
N HIS A 54 -11.98 -0.67 5.38
CA HIS A 54 -11.75 -1.96 6.03
C HIS A 54 -11.86 -1.82 7.55
N GLU A 55 -11.19 -0.83 8.17
CA GLU A 55 -11.34 -0.56 9.60
C GLU A 55 -12.77 -0.20 9.98
N ARG A 56 -13.48 0.59 9.15
CA ARG A 56 -14.85 0.99 9.44
C ARG A 56 -15.82 -0.19 9.37
N ILE A 57 -15.67 -1.06 8.38
CA ILE A 57 -16.45 -2.29 8.24
C ILE A 57 -16.12 -3.25 9.38
N TRP A 58 -14.83 -3.41 9.70
CA TRP A 58 -14.37 -4.27 10.79
C TRP A 58 -14.91 -3.80 12.14
N ASN A 59 -14.83 -2.50 12.44
CA ASN A 59 -15.38 -1.92 13.66
C ASN A 59 -16.92 -1.94 13.71
N SER A 60 -17.59 -1.90 12.55
CA SER A 60 -19.04 -2.08 12.46
C SER A 60 -19.46 -3.54 12.63
N THR A 61 -18.55 -4.49 12.42
CA THR A 61 -18.84 -5.91 12.54
C THR A 61 -18.49 -6.34 13.97
N ARG A 62 -19.46 -6.79 14.78
CA ARG A 62 -19.24 -7.36 16.14
C ARG A 62 -18.52 -8.73 16.09
N TRP A 63 -17.51 -8.89 15.22
CA TRP A 63 -16.76 -10.12 15.12
C TRP A 63 -15.73 -10.16 16.26
N GLY A 64 -16.11 -10.81 17.36
CA GLY A 64 -15.23 -10.99 18.53
C GLY A 64 -15.80 -10.52 19.86
N THR A 65 -17.11 -10.23 20.00
CA THR A 65 -17.70 -10.21 21.34
C THR A 65 -17.89 -11.64 21.85
N LYS A 66 -16.85 -12.18 22.49
CA LYS A 66 -16.97 -13.02 23.69
C LYS A 66 -15.96 -12.53 24.71
#